data_AF-A0A3B9Q3S9-F1
#
_entry.id   AF-A0A3B9Q3S9-F1
#
_cell.length_a   1.000
_cell.length_b   1.000
_cell.length_c   1.000
_cell.angle_alpha   90.00
_cell.angle_beta   90.00
_cell.angle_gamma   90.00
#
_symmetry.space_group_name_H-M   'P 1'
#
loop_
_entity.id
_entity.type
_entity.pdbx_description
1 polymer ?
#
loop_
_entity_poly.entity_id
_entity_poly.type
_entity_poly.pdbx_seq_one_letter_code
_entity_poly.pdbx_strand_id
1 'polypeptide(L)'
;MAKSISTLEVKRIIFACEAGMGSSLMSVNSLKKKFKKANVEGVEVVHVAARDIPANAQVVIVHRGLVKVAISKAPEAVILAFNQFLNDPIFDQVVAAFVQKGELTSNVV
;
A
#
# COMPACT_ATOMS: atom_id res chain seq x y z
N MET A 1 -11.90 13.10 6.41
CA MET A 1 -10.67 13.40 7.16
C MET A 1 -9.55 12.63 6.49
N ALA A 2 -8.48 13.27 6.03
CA ALA A 2 -7.36 12.57 5.41
C ALA A 2 -6.63 11.76 6.50
N LYS A 3 -6.44 10.46 6.28
CA LYS A 3 -5.72 9.60 7.24
C LYS A 3 -4.25 9.65 6.91
N SER A 4 -3.42 9.95 7.91
CA SER A 4 -1.96 9.91 7.79
C SER A 4 -1.33 9.01 8.85
N ILE A 5 -0.19 8.40 8.51
CA ILE A 5 0.60 7.59 9.43
C ILE A 5 2.10 7.79 9.15
N SER A 6 2.91 7.87 10.21
CA SER A 6 4.36 7.94 10.06
C SER A 6 4.90 6.64 9.50
N THR A 7 5.76 6.71 8.48
CA THR A 7 6.40 5.52 7.89
C THR A 7 7.26 4.74 8.90
N LEU A 8 7.68 5.39 9.98
CA LEU A 8 8.46 4.75 11.06
C LEU A 8 7.62 3.77 11.89
N GLU A 9 6.31 3.98 11.98
CA GLU A 9 5.38 3.12 12.72
C GLU A 9 4.86 1.97 11.85
N VAL A 10 4.95 2.11 10.53
CA VAL A 10 4.47 1.13 9.56
C VAL A 10 5.44 -0.06 9.47
N LYS A 11 5.06 -1.15 10.14
CA LYS A 11 5.79 -2.42 10.05
C LYS A 11 5.33 -3.30 8.88
N ARG A 12 4.07 -3.16 8.48
CA ARG A 12 3.44 -4.01 7.46
C ARG A 12 2.59 -3.18 6.50
N ILE A 13 2.79 -3.42 5.21
CA ILE A 13 2.00 -2.84 4.13
C ILE A 13 1.14 -3.96 3.54
N ILE A 14 -0.17 -3.75 3.54
CA ILE A 14 -1.14 -4.68 2.97
C ILE A 14 -1.36 -4.31 1.51
N PHE A 15 -0.95 -5.17 0.59
CA PHE A 15 -1.26 -5.03 -0.83
C PHE A 15 -2.49 -5.86 -1.16
N ALA A 16 -3.59 -5.19 -1.49
CA ALA A 16 -4.88 -5.81 -1.75
C ALA A 16 -5.21 -5.81 -3.24
N CYS A 17 -5.55 -7.00 -3.78
CA CYS A 17 -6.06 -7.13 -5.14
C CYS A 17 -7.29 -8.04 -5.22
N GLU A 18 -7.98 -8.02 -6.37
CA GLU A 18 -9.29 -8.65 -6.55
C GLU A 18 -9.28 -10.16 -6.28
N ALA A 19 -8.30 -10.88 -6.81
CA ALA A 19 -8.21 -12.33 -6.73
C ALA A 19 -7.18 -12.87 -5.72
N GLY A 20 -6.33 -12.02 -5.14
CA GLY A 20 -5.26 -12.46 -4.22
C GLY A 20 -4.13 -13.31 -4.84
N MET A 21 -4.23 -13.70 -6.13
CA MET A 21 -3.29 -14.63 -6.79
C MET A 21 -2.96 -14.33 -8.27
N GLY A 22 -3.24 -13.11 -8.77
CA GLY A 22 -3.08 -12.71 -10.18
C GLY A 22 -2.00 -11.66 -10.48
N SER A 23 -2.15 -10.92 -11.59
CA SER A 23 -1.27 -9.87 -12.18
C SER A 23 -0.61 -8.89 -11.18
N SER A 24 -1.16 -8.77 -9.98
CA SER A 24 -0.65 -8.09 -8.80
C SER A 24 0.75 -8.51 -8.34
N LEU A 25 1.19 -9.74 -8.64
CA LEU A 25 2.55 -10.20 -8.27
C LEU A 25 3.64 -9.35 -8.92
N MET A 26 3.37 -8.83 -10.13
CA MET A 26 4.30 -7.94 -10.83
C MET A 26 4.45 -6.60 -10.12
N SER A 27 3.34 -6.02 -9.64
CA SER A 27 3.35 -4.76 -8.88
C SER A 27 4.02 -4.92 -7.52
N VAL A 28 3.72 -6.01 -6.81
CA VAL A 28 4.38 -6.32 -5.53
C VAL A 28 5.89 -6.49 -5.73
N ASN A 29 6.32 -7.21 -6.76
CA ASN A 29 7.75 -7.37 -7.06
C ASN A 29 8.41 -6.06 -7.48
N SER A 30 7.71 -5.21 -8.24
CA SER A 30 8.21 -3.88 -8.61
C SER A 30 8.39 -3.01 -7.36
N LEU A 31 7.39 -2.98 -6.48
CA LEU A 31 7.44 -2.24 -5.21
C LEU A 31 8.56 -2.76 -4.30
N LYS A 32 8.67 -4.09 -4.11
CA LYS A 32 9.77 -4.73 -3.36
C LYS A 32 11.14 -4.38 -3.95
N LYS A 33 11.28 -4.38 -5.29
CA LYS A 33 12.51 -3.95 -5.96
C LYS A 33 12.83 -2.48 -5.68
N LYS A 34 11.83 -1.59 -5.70
CA LYS A 34 12.01 -0.16 -5.38
C LYS A 34 12.43 0.04 -3.93
N PHE A 35 11.76 -0.61 -2.98
CA PHE A 35 12.16 -0.60 -1.56
C PHE A 35 13.61 -1.08 -1.36
N LYS A 36 13.98 -2.19 -2.02
CA LYS A 36 15.35 -2.72 -1.96
C LYS A 36 16.37 -1.75 -2.56
N LYS A 37 16.06 -1.10 -3.69
CA LYS A 37 16.93 -0.06 -4.29
C LYS A 37 17.09 1.17 -3.39
N ALA A 38 16.05 1.47 -2.62
CA ALA A 38 16.00 2.60 -1.71
C ALA A 38 16.59 2.30 -0.31
N ASN A 39 17.12 1.08 -0.09
CA ASN A 39 17.61 0.61 1.22
C ASN A 39 16.56 0.76 2.36
N VAL A 40 15.29 0.59 2.03
CA VAL A 40 14.23 0.54 3.04
C VAL A 40 14.12 -0.88 3.56
N GLU A 41 14.47 -1.06 4.84
CA GLU A 41 14.41 -2.33 5.55
C GLU A 41 13.43 -2.24 6.72
N GLY A 42 12.95 -3.40 7.22
CA GLY A 42 12.03 -3.46 8.37
C GLY A 42 10.55 -3.30 8.05
N VAL A 43 10.19 -3.22 6.76
CA VAL A 43 8.79 -3.15 6.31
C VAL A 43 8.43 -4.40 5.51
N GLU A 44 7.41 -5.12 5.96
CA GLU A 44 6.92 -6.31 5.28
C GLU A 44 5.76 -5.97 4.34
N VAL A 45 5.85 -6.37 3.08
CA VAL A 45 4.77 -6.22 2.10
C VAL A 45 4.01 -7.54 1.97
N VAL A 46 2.79 -7.56 2.50
CA VAL A 46 1.90 -8.74 2.53
C VAL A 46 0.84 -8.60 1.44
N HIS A 47 0.73 -9.60 0.57
CA HIS A 47 -0.29 -9.64 -0.47
C HIS A 47 -1.53 -10.39 0.02
N VAL A 48 -2.70 -9.75 -0.03
CA VAL A 48 -3.99 -10.34 0.36
C VAL A 48 -5.06 -10.05 -0.68
N ALA A 49 -6.17 -10.77 -0.64
CA ALA A 49 -7.34 -10.40 -1.43
C ALA A 49 -8.04 -9.18 -0.80
N ALA A 50 -8.70 -8.35 -1.61
CA ALA A 50 -9.42 -7.16 -1.11
C ALA A 50 -10.50 -7.50 -0.05
N ARG A 51 -11.05 -8.70 -0.09
CA ARG A 51 -11.99 -9.21 0.91
C ARG A 51 -11.35 -9.62 2.24
N ASP A 52 -10.06 -9.95 2.20
CA ASP A 52 -9.25 -10.47 3.30
C ASP A 52 -8.33 -9.39 3.91
N ILE A 53 -8.58 -8.12 3.58
CA ILE A 53 -7.89 -6.99 4.22
C ILE A 53 -8.19 -7.03 5.72
N PRO A 54 -7.16 -7.13 6.57
CA PRO A 54 -7.37 -7.19 8.01
C PRO A 54 -7.77 -5.80 8.54
N ALA A 55 -8.69 -5.76 9.49
CA ALA A 55 -9.22 -4.50 10.04
C ALA A 55 -8.15 -3.68 10.78
N ASN A 56 -7.10 -4.33 11.29
CA ASN A 56 -5.94 -3.70 11.93
C ASN A 56 -4.81 -3.35 10.94
N ALA A 57 -5.10 -3.34 9.64
CA ALA A 57 -4.16 -2.84 8.65
C ALA A 57 -3.86 -1.36 8.92
N GLN A 58 -2.58 -0.99 8.94
CA GLN A 58 -2.16 0.40 9.08
C GLN A 58 -2.10 1.10 7.73
N VAL A 59 -1.55 0.42 6.73
CA VAL A 59 -1.42 0.90 5.36
C VAL A 59 -1.93 -0.15 4.41
N VAL A 60 -2.83 0.26 3.51
CA VAL A 60 -3.42 -0.60 2.48
C VAL A 60 -3.17 0.02 1.11
N ILE A 61 -2.45 -0.70 0.25
CA ILE A 61 -2.27 -0.34 -1.15
C ILE A 61 -3.24 -1.19 -1.98
N VAL A 62 -4.12 -0.54 -2.74
CA VAL A 62 -5.19 -1.20 -3.50
C VAL A 62 -5.37 -0.54 -4.85
N HIS A 63 -5.88 -1.27 -5.84
CA HIS A 63 -6.25 -0.67 -7.12
C HIS A 63 -7.45 0.27 -6.95
N ARG A 64 -7.50 1.38 -7.71
CA ARG A 64 -8.57 2.39 -7.65
C ARG A 64 -10.00 1.80 -7.75
N GLY A 65 -10.17 0.73 -8.53
CA GLY A 65 -11.45 0.03 -8.65
C GLY A 65 -11.95 -0.65 -7.36
N LEU A 66 -11.06 -0.95 -6.42
CA LEU A 66 -11.36 -1.69 -5.17
C LEU A 66 -11.23 -0.83 -3.92
N VAL A 67 -11.04 0.48 -4.07
CA VAL A 67 -10.91 1.43 -2.96
C VAL A 67 -12.09 1.36 -1.99
N LYS A 68 -13.31 1.27 -2.52
CA LYS A 68 -14.53 1.16 -1.71
C LYS A 68 -14.48 -0.05 -0.76
N VAL A 69 -13.94 -1.17 -1.24
CA VAL A 69 -13.80 -2.40 -0.45
C VAL A 69 -12.76 -2.22 0.65
N ALA A 70 -11.61 -1.61 0.31
CA ALA A 70 -10.57 -1.32 1.28
C ALA A 70 -11.06 -0.39 2.40
N ILE A 71 -11.76 0.70 2.04
CA ILE A 71 -12.36 1.63 3.01
C ILE A 71 -13.37 0.92 3.91
N SER A 72 -14.21 0.06 3.34
CA SER A 72 -15.20 -0.68 4.12
C SER A 72 -14.58 -1.69 5.09
N LYS A 73 -13.43 -2.29 4.73
CA LYS A 73 -12.75 -3.31 5.55
C LYS A 73 -11.85 -2.72 6.62
N ALA A 74 -11.09 -1.70 6.27
CA ALA A 74 -10.14 -1.04 7.15
C ALA A 74 -10.36 0.48 7.06
N PRO A 75 -11.46 1.00 7.64
CA PRO A 75 -11.75 2.42 7.58
C PRO A 75 -10.66 3.25 8.24
N GLU A 76 -10.00 2.72 9.28
CA GLU A 76 -8.90 3.34 10.03
C GLU A 76 -7.53 3.28 9.35
N ALA A 77 -7.39 2.52 8.26
CA ALA A 77 -6.12 2.41 7.55
C ALA A 77 -5.86 3.61 6.63
N VAL A 78 -4.58 3.88 6.38
CA VAL A 78 -4.14 4.74 5.29
C VAL A 78 -4.25 3.97 3.98
N ILE A 79 -5.23 4.33 3.17
CA ILE A 79 -5.52 3.65 1.90
C ILE A 79 -4.89 4.44 0.74
N LEU A 80 -4.08 3.74 -0.04
CA LEU A 80 -3.39 4.26 -1.22
C LEU A 80 -3.91 3.55 -2.47
N ALA A 81 -4.61 4.29 -3.30
CA ALA A 81 -5.20 3.83 -4.54
C ALA A 81 -4.24 4.03 -5.71
N PHE A 82 -3.77 2.95 -6.34
CA PHE A 82 -2.99 3.03 -7.59
C PHE A 82 -3.88 2.74 -8.81
N ASN A 83 -3.49 3.28 -9.96
CA ASN A 83 -4.18 3.09 -11.24
C ASN A 83 -3.40 2.16 -12.17
N GLN A 84 -2.07 2.20 -12.15
CA GLN A 84 -1.24 1.37 -13.04
C GLN A 84 -0.44 0.34 -12.25
N PHE A 85 -0.39 -0.89 -12.76
CA PHE A 85 0.35 -1.98 -12.12
C PHE A 85 1.88 -1.82 -12.32
N LEU A 86 2.29 -1.18 -13.41
CA LEU A 86 3.67 -0.83 -13.72
C LEU A 86 3.81 0.69 -13.79
N ASN A 87 4.83 1.22 -13.11
CA ASN A 87 5.22 2.63 -13.15
C ASN A 87 4.19 3.65 -12.62
N ASP A 88 3.31 3.23 -11.72
CA ASP A 88 2.47 4.21 -11.02
C ASP A 88 3.34 5.09 -10.09
N PRO A 89 3.23 6.43 -10.19
CA PRO A 89 4.00 7.35 -9.37
C PRO A 89 3.74 7.19 -7.86
N ILE A 90 2.62 6.61 -7.48
CA ILE A 90 2.31 6.33 -6.06
C ILE A 90 3.34 5.40 -5.44
N PHE A 91 3.85 4.41 -6.18
CA PHE A 91 4.88 3.53 -5.64
C PHE A 91 6.17 4.29 -5.33
N ASP A 92 6.55 5.25 -6.17
CA ASP A 92 7.72 6.09 -5.92
C ASP A 92 7.47 7.06 -4.75
N GLN A 93 6.28 7.63 -4.64
CA GLN A 93 5.89 8.47 -3.50
C GLN A 93 5.94 7.72 -2.18
N VAL A 94 5.39 6.49 -2.15
CA VAL A 94 5.44 5.63 -0.97
C VAL A 94 6.89 5.35 -0.59
N VAL A 95 7.69 4.88 -1.54
CA VAL A 95 9.11 4.56 -1.27
C VAL A 95 9.87 5.80 -0.81
N ALA A 96 9.66 6.96 -1.45
CA ALA A 96 10.27 8.22 -1.05
C ALA A 96 9.85 8.64 0.37
N ALA A 97 8.58 8.47 0.74
CA ALA A 97 8.11 8.73 2.09
C ALA A 97 8.83 7.84 3.12
N PHE A 98 9.02 6.55 2.82
CA PHE A 98 9.78 5.65 3.70
C PHE A 98 11.26 6.04 3.81
N VAL A 99 11.89 6.44 2.70
CA VAL A 99 13.30 6.90 2.68
C VAL A 99 13.45 8.18 3.51
N GLN A 100 12.52 9.12 3.36
CA GLN A 100 12.52 10.41 4.06
C GLN A 100 12.00 10.29 5.49
N LYS A 101 11.54 9.11 5.92
CA LYS A 101 10.88 8.89 7.22
C LYS A 101 9.71 9.85 7.46
N GLY A 102 8.97 10.12 6.39
CA GLY A 102 7.84 11.06 6.39
C GLY A 102 6.53 10.41 6.83
N GLU A 103 5.44 11.03 6.40
CA GLU A 103 4.08 10.55 6.65
C GLU A 103 3.44 10.08 5.34
N LEU A 104 2.77 8.93 5.38
CA LEU A 104 1.91 8.46 4.30
C LEU A 104 0.53 9.03 4.51
N THR A 105 -0.03 9.68 3.50
CA THR A 105 -1.39 10.22 3.54
C THR A 105 -2.27 9.49 2.55
N SER A 106 -3.51 9.17 2.97
CA SER A 106 -4.49 8.51 2.10
C SER A 106 -4.83 9.40 0.91
N ASN A 107 -4.70 8.88 -0.32
CA ASN A 107 -5.04 9.59 -1.55
C ASN A 107 -6.48 9.31 -2.02
N VAL A 108 -7.29 8.71 -1.16
CA VAL A 108 -8.68 8.38 -1.38
C VAL A 108 -9.56 9.24 -0.49
N VAL A 109 -10.69 9.68 -1.02
CA VAL A 109 -11.69 10.52 -0.34
C VAL A 109 -12.92 9.68 -0.02
#